data_AF-A0A3B9PV59-F1
#
_entry.id   AF-A0A3B9PV59-F1
#
_cell.length_a   1.000
_cell.length_b   1.000
_cell.length_c   1.000
_cell.angle_alpha   90.00
_cell.angle_beta   90.00
_cell.angle_gamma   90.00
#
_symmetry.space_group_name_H-M   'P 1'
#
loop_
_entity.id
_entity.type
_entity.pdbx_description
1 polymer ?
#
loop_
_entity_poly.entity_id
_entity_poly.type
_entity_poly.pdbx_seq_one_letter_code
_entity_poly.pdbx_strand_id
1 'polypeptide(L)' 'NLVLVGGMTRSPRVVEIAKELGGKDPHQGVNPDEVVAIGAAIQGAVLQGDVNDV' A
#
# COMPACT_ATOMS: atom_id res chain seq x y z
N ASN A 1 -7.08 8.72 0.04
CA ASN A 1 -5.94 8.16 0.77
C ASN A 1 -4.67 8.25 -0.04
N LEU A 2 -3.53 8.52 0.61
CA LEU A 2 -2.19 8.41 0.05
C LEU A 2 -1.55 7.18 0.72
N VAL A 3 -0.99 6.25 -0.04
CA VAL A 3 -0.38 5.02 0.50
C VAL A 3 1.04 4.92 -0.06
N LEU A 4 2.00 4.63 0.82
CA LEU A 4 3.40 4.46 0.45
C LEU A 4 3.77 2.98 0.46
N VAL A 5 4.43 2.51 -0.60
CA VAL A 5 4.77 1.11 -0.81
C VAL A 5 6.27 0.99 -1.14
N GLY A 6 6.91 -0.03 -0.59
CA GLY A 6 8.36 -0.29 -0.69
C GLY A 6 9.18 0.31 0.45
N GLY A 7 10.18 -0.42 0.94
CA GLY A 7 10.96 -0.07 2.13
C GLY A 7 11.66 1.30 2.10
N MET A 8 12.03 1.81 0.93
CA MET A 8 12.62 3.15 0.79
C MET A 8 11.67 4.28 1.20
N THR A 9 10.36 4.01 1.22
CA THR A 9 9.35 4.99 1.65
C THR A 9 9.33 5.24 3.17
N ARG A 10 10.09 4.45 3.94
CA ARG A 10 10.34 4.69 5.37
C ARG A 10 11.28 5.87 5.62
N SER A 11 12.01 6.34 4.59
CA SER A 11 12.87 7.52 4.70
C SER A 11 12.03 8.78 4.98
N PRO A 12 12.33 9.56 6.04
CA PRO A 12 11.56 10.76 6.39
C PRO A 12 11.41 11.74 5.23
N ARG A 13 12.49 11.92 4.44
CA ARG A 13 12.48 12.82 3.28
C ARG A 13 11.54 12.36 2.17
N VAL A 14 11.38 11.05 1.99
CA VAL A 14 10.45 10.51 0.99
C VAL A 14 9.01 10.74 1.42
N VAL A 15 8.73 10.61 2.72
CA VAL A 15 7.41 10.88 3.31
C VAL A 15 7.03 12.36 3.15
N GLU A 16 7.95 13.28 3.43
CA GLU A 16 7.74 14.73 3.25
C GLU A 16 7.42 15.09 1.80
N ILE A 17 8.25 14.62 0.85
CA ILE A 17 8.02 14.86 -0.59
C ILE A 17 6.67 14.27 -1.01
N ALA A 18 6.33 13.06 -0.56
CA ALA A 18 5.04 12.46 -0.89
C ALA A 18 3.85 13.26 -0.33
N LYS A 19 4.00 13.87 0.85
CA LYS A 19 3.00 14.76 1.44
C LYS A 19 2.85 16.06 0.63
N GLU A 20 3.95 16.66 0.20
CA GLU A 20 3.95 17.86 -0.66
C GLU A 20 3.27 17.58 -2.00
N LEU A 21 3.58 16.46 -2.64
CA LEU A 21 2.99 16.05 -3.92
C LEU A 21 1.52 15.64 -3.78
N GLY A 22 1.18 14.94 -2.70
CA GLY A 22 -0.14 14.34 -2.47
C GLY A 22 -1.15 15.26 -1.78
N GLY A 23 -0.69 16.37 -1.17
CA GLY A 23 -1.51 17.34 -0.45
C GLY A 23 -2.21 16.81 0.81
N LYS A 24 -1.82 15.64 1.31
CA LYS A 24 -2.42 14.94 2.45
C LYS A 24 -1.43 13.97 3.08
N ASP A 25 -1.61 13.68 4.37
CA ASP A 25 -0.76 12.74 5.08
C ASP A 25 -0.90 11.29 4.53
N PRO A 26 0.22 10.56 4.40
CA PRO A 26 0.20 9.17 3.98
C PRO A 26 -0.38 8.28 5.07
N HIS A 27 -1.20 7.32 4.64
CA HIS A 27 -1.82 6.32 5.48
C HIS A 27 -0.77 5.34 6.02
N GLN A 28 -0.75 5.16 7.35
CA GLN A 28 0.25 4.34 8.05
C GLN A 28 -0.24 2.92 8.41
N GLY A 29 -1.49 2.57 8.06
CA GLY A 29 -2.10 1.27 8.41
C GLY A 29 -1.65 0.09 7.54
N VAL A 30 -0.65 0.27 6.69
CA VAL A 30 -0.21 -0.72 5.70
C VAL A 30 1.29 -0.95 5.85
N ASN A 31 1.71 -2.22 5.91
CA ASN A 31 3.13 -2.56 5.87
C ASN A 31 3.69 -2.38 4.43
N PRO A 32 4.60 -1.43 4.18
CA PRO A 32 5.07 -1.11 2.83
C PRO A 32 5.88 -2.23 2.18
N ASP A 33 6.43 -3.16 2.97
CA ASP A 33 7.31 -4.22 2.47
C ASP A 33 6.54 -5.45 1.97
N GLU A 34 5.37 -5.73 2.56
CA GLU A 34 4.62 -6.97 2.33
C GLU A 34 3.29 -6.76 1.60
N VAL A 35 2.76 -5.53 1.58
CA VAL A 35 1.42 -5.24 1.04
C VAL A 35 1.22 -5.71 -0.39
N VAL A 36 2.27 -5.65 -1.22
CA VAL A 36 2.19 -6.09 -2.62
C VAL A 36 1.95 -7.60 -2.71
N ALA A 37 2.68 -8.38 -1.92
CA ALA A 37 2.54 -9.84 -1.90
C ALA A 37 1.17 -10.26 -1.35
N ILE A 38 0.70 -9.58 -0.30
CA ILE A 38 -0.64 -9.80 0.26
C ILE A 38 -1.73 -9.48 -0.77
N GLY A 39 -1.62 -8.36 -1.48
CA GLY A 39 -2.55 -7.99 -2.54
C GLY A 39 -2.58 -9.01 -3.68
N ALA A 40 -1.41 -9.53 -4.07
CA ALA A 40 -1.32 -10.60 -5.07
C ALA A 40 -1.99 -11.89 -4.61
N ALA A 41 -1.82 -12.29 -3.34
CA ALA A 41 -2.47 -13.46 -2.77
C ALA A 41 -4.00 -13.33 -2.74
N ILE A 42 -4.50 -12.16 -2.33
CA ILE A 42 -5.94 -11.84 -2.35
C ILE A 42 -6.47 -11.92 -3.78
N GLN A 43 -5.78 -11.31 -4.74
CA GLN A 43 -6.18 -11.36 -6.16
C GLN A 43 -6.22 -12.80 -6.70
N GLY A 44 -5.28 -13.65 -6.27
CA GLY A 44 -5.29 -15.08 -6.62
C GLY A 44 -6.53 -15.79 -6.09
N ALA A 45 -6.89 -15.55 -4.82
CA ALA A 45 -8.08 -16.13 -4.20
C ALA A 45 -9.39 -15.65 -4.85
N VAL A 46 -9.47 -14.37 -5.25
CA VAL A 46 -10.60 -13.84 -6.03
C VAL A 46 -10.75 -14.57 -7.37
N LEU A 47 -9.64 -14.78 -8.10
CA LEU A 47 -9.66 -15.49 -9.39
C LEU A 47 -10.04 -16.98 -9.27
N GLN A 48 -9.78 -17.60 -8.11
CA GLN A 48 -10.20 -18.97 -7.81
C GLN A 48 -11.69 -19.08 -7.44
N GLY A 49 -12.37 -17.96 -7.17
CA GLY A 49 -13.75 -17.93 -6.70
C GLY A 49 -13.90 -18.22 -5.20
N ASP A 50 -12.79 -18.30 -4.46
CA ASP A 50 -12.77 -18.53 -3.01
C ASP A 50 -13.17 -17.26 -2.23
N VAL A 51 -13.06 -16.09 -2.88
CA VAL A 51 -13.47 -14.80 -2.34
C VAL A 51 -14.59 -14.26 -3.22
N ASN A 52 -15.81 -14.26 -2.69
CA ASN A 52 -16.90 -13.51 -3.31
C ASN A 52 -16.64 -12.03 -3.04
N ASP A 53 -16.51 -11.24 -4.11
CA ASP A 53 -16.37 -9.80 -4.01
C ASP A 53 -17.62 -9.20 -3.33
N VAL A 54 -17.40 -8.14 -2.55
CA VAL A 54 -18.37 -7.41 -1.72
C VAL A 54 -19.58 -6.87 -2.45
#